data_AF-A0A1H7FPQ1-F1
#
_entry.id   AF-A0A1H7FPQ1-F1
#
_cell.length_a   1.000
_cell.length_b   1.000
_cell.length_c   1.000
_cell.angle_alpha   90.00
_cell.angle_beta   90.00
_cell.angle_gamma   90.00
#
_symmetry.space_group_name_H-M   'P 1'
#
loop_
_entity.id
_entity.type
_entity.pdbx_description
1 polymer ?
#
loop_
_entity_poly.entity_id
_entity_poly.type
_entity_poly.pdbx_seq_one_letter_code
_entity_poly.pdbx_strand_id
1 'polypeptide(L)'
;MCKKIIALALLGVMLLSSCGISAKTPDSTSSETVTSSETTSEEDTQSTVDTALLREKYPEYFELSNFKGIEVYVWQMSQDSYLCGLMSGTNRNKTDEEIAALSEKALEIDEAKAILDYLGVTGTDIIVIPVIQPYSSYLYEIDEAYTEKVRKLFE
;
A
#
# COMPACT_ATOMS: atom_id res chain seq x y z
N MET A 1 -1.40 38.18 16.61
CA MET A 1 -1.92 37.81 17.95
C MET A 1 -2.78 36.57 17.82
N CYS A 2 -2.83 35.71 18.83
CA CYS A 2 -3.58 34.46 18.78
C CYS A 2 -5.01 34.63 19.30
N LYS A 3 -5.98 33.92 18.71
CA LYS A 3 -6.59 32.73 19.34
C LYS A 3 -7.47 31.95 18.36
N LYS A 4 -7.54 30.63 18.59
CA LYS A 4 -8.36 29.68 17.81
C LYS A 4 -9.79 29.68 18.36
N ILE A 5 -10.77 29.33 17.51
CA ILE A 5 -12.05 28.77 17.96
C ILE A 5 -12.20 27.43 17.23
N ILE A 6 -12.17 26.34 17.98
CA ILE A 6 -12.39 24.97 17.49
C ILE A 6 -13.78 24.56 17.97
N ALA A 7 -14.66 24.21 17.04
CA ALA A 7 -15.98 23.66 17.37
C ALA A 7 -15.85 22.15 17.60
N LEU A 8 -15.79 21.73 18.87
CA LEU A 8 -15.68 20.32 19.26
C LEU A 8 -17.06 19.79 19.70
N ALA A 9 -17.80 19.18 18.76
CA ALA A 9 -19.12 18.60 19.03
C ALA A 9 -18.99 17.19 19.61
N LEU A 10 -18.87 17.07 20.93
CA LEU A 10 -18.85 15.79 21.63
C LEU A 10 -20.27 15.19 21.75
N LEU A 11 -20.58 14.24 20.86
CA LEU A 11 -21.65 13.26 21.07
C LEU A 11 -21.09 12.07 21.86
N GLY A 12 -21.69 11.78 23.02
CA GLY A 12 -21.43 10.58 23.84
C GLY A 12 -22.73 9.81 24.10
N VAL A 13 -22.75 8.95 25.15
CA VAL A 13 -23.91 8.15 25.65
C VAL A 13 -24.30 6.98 24.70
N MET A 14 -24.70 5.75 25.11
CA MET A 14 -24.67 4.86 26.30
C MET A 14 -25.11 3.43 25.79
N LEU A 15 -24.93 2.24 26.41
CA LEU A 15 -24.28 1.76 27.66
C LEU A 15 -23.96 0.23 27.57
N LEU A 16 -23.48 -0.34 28.69
CA LEU A 16 -23.22 -1.75 29.05
C LEU A 16 -24.26 -2.83 28.63
N SER A 17 -23.78 -4.02 28.21
CA SER A 17 -24.24 -5.39 28.59
C SER A 17 -23.50 -6.49 27.80
N SER A 18 -23.33 -7.74 28.24
CA SER A 18 -23.32 -8.37 29.58
C SER A 18 -22.71 -9.80 29.47
N CYS A 19 -22.55 -10.54 30.57
CA CYS A 19 -21.77 -11.79 30.61
C CYS A 19 -22.34 -12.98 29.83
N GLY A 20 -21.45 -13.81 29.26
CA GLY A 20 -21.74 -15.17 28.81
C GLY A 20 -20.63 -16.14 29.21
N ILE A 21 -20.90 -17.05 30.15
CA ILE A 21 -19.95 -18.06 30.64
C ILE A 21 -20.28 -19.41 30.01
N SER A 22 -19.26 -20.11 29.48
CA SER A 22 -19.22 -21.58 29.53
C SER A 22 -17.77 -22.06 29.53
N ALA A 23 -17.53 -23.23 30.11
CA ALA A 23 -16.19 -23.80 30.29
C ALA A 23 -16.01 -25.06 29.42
N LYS A 24 -14.76 -25.58 29.33
CA LYS A 24 -14.38 -26.95 29.79
C LYS A 24 -13.15 -27.51 29.07
N THR A 25 -11.99 -27.46 29.75
CA THR A 25 -10.90 -28.46 29.63
C THR A 25 -11.38 -29.81 30.24
N PRO A 26 -10.83 -30.98 29.89
CA PRO A 26 -9.41 -31.28 30.13
C PRO A 26 -8.66 -32.21 29.14
N ASP A 27 -7.35 -32.25 29.37
CA ASP A 27 -6.41 -33.38 29.25
C ASP A 27 -5.87 -33.93 27.91
N SER A 28 -4.54 -33.87 27.82
CA SER A 28 -3.58 -34.95 27.54
C SER A 28 -3.81 -35.93 26.38
N THR A 29 -2.86 -35.99 25.43
CA THR A 29 -1.75 -36.98 25.45
C THR A 29 -0.78 -36.76 24.27
N SER A 30 0.52 -36.97 24.48
CA SER A 30 1.57 -36.87 23.45
C SER A 30 1.54 -38.02 22.44
N SER A 31 1.94 -37.76 21.19
CA SER A 31 2.77 -38.67 20.39
C SER A 31 3.42 -37.93 19.21
N GLU A 32 4.64 -38.31 18.89
CA GLU A 32 5.42 -37.80 17.77
C GLU A 32 5.23 -38.71 16.54
N THR A 33 5.25 -38.16 15.32
CA THR A 33 5.75 -38.93 14.17
C THR A 33 6.34 -38.00 13.13
N VAL A 34 7.57 -38.29 12.70
CA VAL A 34 8.27 -37.58 11.63
C VAL A 34 7.88 -38.17 10.28
N THR A 35 7.55 -37.33 9.31
CA THR A 35 7.62 -37.67 7.89
C THR A 35 8.31 -36.54 7.14
N SER A 36 9.62 -36.67 6.94
CA SER A 36 10.34 -35.83 5.98
C SER A 36 10.01 -36.28 4.56
N SER A 37 9.65 -35.34 3.68
CA SER A 37 9.70 -35.54 2.24
C SER A 37 10.31 -34.30 1.60
N GLU A 38 11.64 -34.29 1.59
CA GLU A 38 12.46 -33.31 0.89
C GLU A 38 12.26 -33.46 -0.62
N THR A 39 11.98 -32.36 -1.32
CA THR A 39 12.03 -32.30 -2.79
C THR A 39 12.60 -30.96 -3.17
N THR A 40 13.92 -30.95 -3.38
CA THR A 40 14.66 -29.79 -3.88
C THR A 40 14.21 -29.45 -5.29
N SER A 41 13.73 -28.23 -5.50
CA SER A 41 13.57 -27.64 -6.82
C SER A 41 13.97 -26.15 -6.77
N GLU A 42 15.26 -25.93 -7.02
CA GLU A 42 15.86 -24.72 -7.61
C GLU A 42 15.41 -23.37 -7.02
N GLU A 43 16.25 -22.87 -6.10
CA GLU A 43 16.19 -21.53 -5.50
C GLU A 43 16.56 -20.44 -6.52
N ASP A 44 15.55 -19.87 -7.18
CA ASP A 44 15.60 -18.47 -7.64
C ASP A 44 14.82 -17.62 -6.62
N THR A 45 15.54 -16.78 -5.88
CA THR A 45 15.00 -16.08 -4.69
C THR A 45 14.23 -14.82 -5.08
N GLN A 46 13.25 -14.98 -5.98
CA GLN A 46 12.20 -14.00 -6.19
C GLN A 46 11.28 -14.02 -4.95
N SER A 47 11.41 -13.01 -4.09
CA SER A 47 10.55 -12.85 -2.92
C SER A 47 9.11 -12.62 -3.36
N THR A 48 8.28 -13.66 -3.31
CA THR A 48 6.88 -13.62 -3.73
C THR A 48 6.09 -12.68 -2.83
N VAL A 49 5.78 -11.49 -3.34
CA VAL A 49 4.95 -10.50 -2.66
C VAL A 49 3.55 -11.08 -2.44
N ASP A 50 3.14 -11.24 -1.18
CA ASP A 50 1.87 -11.87 -0.83
C ASP A 50 0.70 -10.89 -1.03
N THR A 51 -0.01 -11.04 -2.15
CA THR A 51 -1.20 -10.27 -2.53
C THR A 51 -2.35 -10.36 -1.49
N ALA A 52 -2.41 -11.39 -0.66
CA ALA A 52 -3.41 -11.50 0.40
C ALA A 52 -3.03 -10.61 1.60
N LEU A 53 -1.77 -10.62 2.03
CA LEU A 53 -1.26 -9.71 3.05
C LEU A 53 -1.33 -8.24 2.60
N LEU A 54 -1.05 -7.95 1.32
CA LEU A 54 -1.24 -6.60 0.77
C LEU A 54 -2.71 -6.15 0.83
N ARG A 55 -3.68 -7.04 0.64
CA ARG A 55 -5.11 -6.69 0.75
C ARG A 55 -5.54 -6.40 2.19
N GLU A 56 -4.95 -7.08 3.17
CA GLU A 56 -5.17 -6.77 4.59
C GLU A 56 -4.52 -5.42 4.98
N LYS A 57 -3.32 -5.14 4.48
CA LYS A 57 -2.52 -3.93 4.75
C LYS A 57 -3.08 -2.68 4.03
N TYR A 58 -3.57 -2.83 2.80
CA TYR A 58 -3.97 -1.73 1.90
C TYR A 58 -5.28 -2.00 1.14
N PRO A 59 -6.41 -2.31 1.81
CA PRO A 59 -7.64 -2.71 1.15
C PRO A 59 -8.17 -1.70 0.13
N GLU A 60 -7.96 -0.40 0.35
CA GLU A 60 -8.41 0.64 -0.60
C GLU A 60 -7.76 0.54 -1.99
N TYR A 61 -6.54 0.04 -2.09
CA TYR A 61 -5.86 -0.12 -3.39
C TYR A 61 -6.40 -1.31 -4.19
N PHE A 62 -7.10 -2.24 -3.55
CA PHE A 62 -7.79 -3.37 -4.20
C PHE A 62 -9.21 -3.01 -4.69
N GLU A 63 -9.71 -1.82 -4.36
CA GLU A 63 -11.02 -1.30 -4.79
C GLU A 63 -10.91 -0.25 -5.91
N LEU A 64 -9.71 0.00 -6.44
CA LEU A 64 -9.48 1.00 -7.49
C LEU A 64 -10.11 0.61 -8.83
N SER A 65 -10.56 1.63 -9.57
CA SER A 65 -11.15 1.46 -10.91
C SER A 65 -10.15 1.85 -12.00
N ASN A 66 -9.77 0.86 -12.81
CA ASN A 66 -8.87 1.01 -13.95
C ASN A 66 -9.55 1.59 -15.22
N PHE A 67 -10.80 2.06 -15.14
CA PHE A 67 -11.58 2.56 -16.30
C PHE A 67 -10.92 3.74 -17.05
N LYS A 68 -9.94 4.41 -16.44
CA LYS A 68 -9.11 5.46 -17.03
C LYS A 68 -7.62 5.24 -16.75
N GLY A 69 -7.22 3.97 -16.60
CA GLY A 69 -5.95 3.59 -16.02
C GLY A 69 -5.87 3.81 -14.50
N ILE A 70 -4.69 3.52 -13.94
CA ILE A 70 -4.31 3.81 -12.55
C ILE A 70 -3.19 4.84 -12.56
N GLU A 71 -3.38 5.92 -11.80
CA GLU A 71 -2.39 6.97 -11.57
C GLU A 71 -1.47 6.53 -10.42
N VAL A 72 -0.15 6.47 -10.69
CA VAL A 72 0.88 6.00 -9.75
C VAL A 72 1.77 7.16 -9.36
N TYR A 73 1.58 7.67 -8.15
CA TYR A 73 2.34 8.82 -7.63
C TYR A 73 3.64 8.34 -6.99
N VAL A 74 4.79 8.68 -7.58
CA VAL A 74 6.11 8.16 -7.18
C VAL A 74 6.94 9.24 -6.50
N TRP A 75 7.42 8.95 -5.29
CA TRP A 75 8.37 9.77 -4.55
C TRP A 75 9.72 9.08 -4.43
N GLN A 76 10.80 9.79 -4.75
CA GLN A 76 12.14 9.35 -4.39
C GLN A 76 12.46 9.73 -2.94
N MET A 77 12.83 8.74 -2.13
CA MET A 77 13.12 8.89 -0.69
C MET A 77 14.61 9.12 -0.41
N SER A 78 15.47 8.46 -1.20
CA SER A 78 16.93 8.65 -1.22
C SER A 78 17.46 8.22 -2.59
N GLN A 79 18.78 8.22 -2.83
CA GLN A 79 19.32 7.74 -4.09
C GLN A 79 18.83 6.30 -4.39
N ASP A 80 18.16 6.13 -5.53
CA ASP A 80 17.64 4.85 -6.04
C ASP A 80 16.62 4.13 -5.12
N SER A 81 16.08 4.83 -4.11
CA SER A 81 15.01 4.35 -3.22
C SER A 81 13.69 5.09 -3.49
N TYR A 82 12.64 4.34 -3.78
CA TYR A 82 11.34 4.85 -4.22
C TYR A 82 10.21 4.28 -3.38
N LEU A 83 9.22 5.13 -3.10
CA LEU A 83 7.91 4.75 -2.58
C LEU A 83 6.82 5.34 -3.48
N CYS A 84 5.63 4.74 -3.49
CA CYS A 84 4.53 5.24 -4.33
C CYS A 84 3.15 5.05 -3.72
N GLY A 85 2.14 5.68 -4.32
CA GLY A 85 0.72 5.52 -3.96
C GLY A 85 -0.17 5.47 -5.21
N LEU A 86 -1.26 4.71 -5.12
CA LEU A 86 -2.13 4.39 -6.26
C LEU A 86 -3.47 5.15 -6.17
N MET A 87 -3.96 5.66 -7.31
CA MET A 87 -5.32 6.21 -7.43
C MET A 87 -5.99 5.78 -8.74
N SER A 88 -7.31 5.64 -8.72
CA SER A 88 -8.10 5.49 -9.94
C SER A 88 -7.92 6.69 -10.86
N GLY A 89 -7.69 6.44 -12.15
CA GLY A 89 -7.60 7.47 -13.18
C GLY A 89 -8.85 8.34 -13.22
N THR A 90 -8.71 9.67 -13.33
CA THR A 90 -9.89 10.57 -13.24
C THR A 90 -10.07 11.57 -14.39
N ASN A 91 -9.03 11.90 -15.17
CA ASN A 91 -8.99 13.04 -16.11
C ASN A 91 -9.16 14.41 -15.43
N ARG A 92 -8.75 14.52 -14.16
CA ARG A 92 -8.50 15.79 -13.46
C ARG A 92 -7.17 15.69 -12.73
N ASN A 93 -6.56 16.83 -12.44
CA ASN A 93 -5.47 16.86 -11.47
C ASN A 93 -6.03 16.49 -10.08
N LYS A 94 -5.22 15.79 -9.28
CA LYS A 94 -5.45 15.67 -7.84
C LYS A 94 -5.00 16.94 -7.14
N THR A 95 -5.49 17.17 -5.93
CA THR A 95 -4.95 18.23 -5.06
C THR A 95 -3.71 17.75 -4.31
N ASP A 96 -2.91 18.68 -3.81
CA ASP A 96 -1.71 18.34 -3.04
C ASP A 96 -2.07 17.57 -1.75
N GLU A 97 -3.26 17.80 -1.18
CA GLU A 97 -3.77 17.04 -0.03
C GLU A 97 -4.14 15.60 -0.38
N GLU A 98 -4.75 15.36 -1.56
CA GLU A 98 -5.02 13.99 -2.04
C GLU A 98 -3.72 13.21 -2.24
N ILE A 99 -2.70 13.84 -2.85
CA ILE A 99 -1.40 13.22 -3.10
C ILE A 99 -0.64 13.02 -1.77
N ALA A 100 -0.70 13.98 -0.84
CA ALA A 100 -0.06 13.85 0.46
C ALA A 100 -0.68 12.72 1.32
N ALA A 101 -1.99 12.53 1.27
CA ALA A 101 -2.68 11.46 2.00
C ALA A 101 -2.21 10.06 1.58
N LEU A 102 -1.87 9.86 0.29
CA LEU A 102 -1.28 8.60 -0.18
C LEU A 102 0.03 8.25 0.54
N SER A 103 0.80 9.24 0.99
CA SER A 103 2.09 9.00 1.65
C SER A 103 1.97 8.37 3.04
N GLU A 104 0.80 8.45 3.68
CA GLU A 104 0.51 7.75 4.95
C GLU A 104 0.41 6.23 4.77
N LYS A 105 0.12 5.78 3.53
CA LYS A 105 -0.01 4.37 3.12
C LYS A 105 0.84 4.08 1.88
N ALA A 106 2.04 4.64 1.82
CA ALA A 106 2.94 4.41 0.71
C ALA A 106 3.32 2.92 0.56
N LEU A 107 3.53 2.51 -0.68
CA LEU A 107 3.93 1.18 -1.14
C LEU A 107 5.38 1.17 -1.58
N GLU A 108 6.07 0.06 -1.38
CA GLU A 108 7.27 -0.25 -2.17
C GLU A 108 6.88 -0.57 -3.64
N ILE A 109 7.83 -0.41 -4.58
CA ILE A 109 7.55 -0.55 -6.02
C ILE A 109 6.98 -1.94 -6.36
N ASP A 110 7.50 -2.99 -5.75
CA ASP A 110 7.05 -4.36 -6.04
C ASP A 110 5.74 -4.72 -5.31
N GLU A 111 5.41 -4.04 -4.19
CA GLU A 111 4.06 -4.08 -3.62
C GLU A 111 3.04 -3.46 -4.58
N ALA A 112 3.37 -2.31 -5.16
CA ALA A 112 2.51 -1.64 -6.14
C ALA A 112 2.33 -2.47 -7.43
N LYS A 113 3.38 -3.12 -7.93
CA LYS A 113 3.27 -4.07 -9.06
C LYS A 113 2.32 -5.23 -8.77
N ALA A 114 2.44 -5.86 -7.59
CA ALA A 114 1.58 -6.97 -7.21
C ALA A 114 0.09 -6.57 -7.09
N ILE A 115 -0.19 -5.31 -6.75
CA ILE A 115 -1.55 -4.76 -6.76
C ILE A 115 -2.02 -4.45 -8.19
N LEU A 116 -1.18 -3.84 -9.03
CA LEU A 116 -1.52 -3.51 -10.42
C LEU A 116 -1.79 -4.77 -11.26
N ASP A 117 -0.98 -5.82 -11.10
CA ASP A 117 -1.20 -7.14 -11.71
C ASP A 117 -2.52 -7.78 -11.23
N TYR A 118 -2.80 -7.75 -9.91
CA TYR A 118 -4.09 -8.21 -9.38
C TYR A 118 -5.30 -7.47 -9.96
N LEU A 119 -5.17 -6.16 -10.21
CA LEU A 119 -6.20 -5.33 -10.86
C LEU A 119 -6.28 -5.56 -12.39
N GLY A 120 -5.41 -6.39 -12.96
CA GLY A 120 -5.32 -6.63 -14.42
C GLY A 120 -4.85 -5.41 -15.20
N VAL A 121 -4.05 -4.53 -14.59
CA VAL A 121 -3.60 -3.25 -15.16
C VAL A 121 -2.22 -3.44 -15.78
N THR A 122 -2.12 -3.20 -17.10
CA THR A 122 -0.86 -3.35 -17.85
C THR A 122 -0.27 -1.98 -18.19
N GLY A 123 0.99 -1.92 -18.64
CA GLY A 123 1.74 -0.67 -18.81
C GLY A 123 1.10 0.44 -19.66
N THR A 124 0.17 0.12 -20.56
CA THR A 124 -0.63 1.13 -21.29
C THR A 124 -1.61 1.91 -20.42
N ASP A 125 -1.99 1.33 -19.29
CA ASP A 125 -3.01 1.80 -18.35
C ASP A 125 -2.38 2.24 -17.02
N ILE A 126 -1.05 2.24 -16.91
CA ILE A 126 -0.28 2.75 -15.76
C ILE A 126 0.20 4.17 -16.07
N ILE A 127 -0.27 5.15 -15.31
CA ILE A 127 0.06 6.57 -15.48
C ILE A 127 1.04 6.96 -14.37
N VAL A 128 2.35 6.80 -14.61
CA VAL A 128 3.39 7.14 -13.63
C VAL A 128 3.58 8.65 -13.51
N ILE A 129 3.42 9.18 -12.31
CA ILE A 129 3.49 10.61 -11.99
C ILE A 129 4.58 10.84 -10.93
N PRO A 130 5.75 11.39 -11.29
CA PRO A 130 6.75 11.81 -10.30
C PRO A 130 6.24 12.96 -9.43
N VAL A 131 6.51 12.91 -8.12
CA VAL A 131 6.11 13.94 -7.14
C VAL A 131 7.28 14.23 -6.19
N ILE A 132 7.60 15.51 -5.99
CA ILE A 132 8.57 15.91 -4.96
C ILE A 132 7.97 15.66 -3.57
N GLN A 133 8.63 14.85 -2.75
CA GLN A 133 8.16 14.49 -1.41
C GLN A 133 8.22 15.73 -0.49
N PRO A 134 7.09 16.23 0.07
CA PRO A 134 7.05 17.49 0.81
C PRO A 134 7.79 17.46 2.16
N TYR A 135 8.18 16.27 2.65
CA TYR A 135 8.85 16.07 3.93
C TYR A 135 10.25 15.47 3.81
N SER A 136 10.76 15.22 2.59
CA SER A 136 12.10 14.67 2.41
C SER A 136 13.18 15.76 2.42
N SER A 137 14.33 15.45 3.00
CA SER A 137 15.56 16.24 2.87
C SER A 137 16.37 15.88 1.62
N TYR A 138 15.98 14.83 0.89
CA TYR A 138 16.58 14.44 -0.38
C TYR A 138 16.02 15.32 -1.51
N LEU A 139 16.84 16.25 -2.01
CA LEU A 139 16.49 17.16 -3.10
C LEU A 139 16.83 16.53 -4.46
N TYR A 140 15.86 16.57 -5.37
CA TYR A 140 15.97 16.17 -6.77
C TYR A 140 15.05 17.05 -7.62
N GLU A 141 15.36 17.18 -8.91
CA GLU A 141 14.55 17.89 -9.87
C GLU A 141 13.74 16.88 -10.71
N ILE A 142 12.48 17.23 -11.04
CA ILE A 142 11.66 16.44 -11.94
C ILE A 142 11.89 16.96 -13.35
N ASP A 143 12.91 16.40 -14.01
CA ASP A 143 13.18 16.60 -15.43
C ASP A 143 12.69 15.42 -16.29
N GLU A 144 12.93 15.48 -17.60
CA GLU A 144 12.54 14.44 -18.54
C GLU A 144 13.27 13.11 -18.27
N ALA A 145 14.55 13.15 -17.90
CA ALA A 145 15.37 11.97 -17.63
C ALA A 145 14.93 11.25 -16.34
N TYR A 146 14.59 11.99 -15.28
CA TYR A 146 13.98 11.46 -14.07
C TYR A 146 12.58 10.90 -14.34
N THR A 147 11.78 11.60 -15.15
CA THR A 147 10.44 11.13 -15.55
C THR A 147 10.51 9.82 -16.34
N GLU A 148 11.49 9.64 -17.23
CA GLU A 148 11.77 8.34 -17.84
C GLU A 148 12.21 7.28 -16.83
N LYS A 149 13.08 7.65 -15.89
CA LYS A 149 13.64 6.74 -14.89
C LYS A 149 12.55 6.14 -14.00
N VAL A 150 11.60 6.95 -13.53
CA VAL A 150 10.48 6.44 -12.71
C VAL A 150 9.47 5.65 -13.52
N ARG A 151 9.28 5.97 -14.82
CA ARG A 151 8.39 5.18 -15.70
C ARG A 151 8.89 3.75 -15.87
N LYS A 152 10.20 3.59 -16.08
CA LYS A 152 10.91 2.30 -16.19
C LYS A 152 10.90 1.46 -14.90
N LEU A 153 10.32 1.96 -13.79
CA LEU A 153 10.02 1.16 -12.61
C LEU A 153 8.77 0.28 -12.81
N PHE A 154 7.91 0.60 -13.78
CA PHE A 154 6.62 -0.05 -14.07
C PHE A 154 6.48 -0.51 -15.53
N GLU A 155 7.62 -0.62 -16.25
CA GLU A 155 7.76 -1.25 -17.57
C GLU A 155 8.19 -2.73 -17.44
#